data_AF-A0AAE3SKH1-F1
#
_entry.id   AF-A0AAE3SKH1-F1
#
_cell.length_a   1.000
_cell.length_b   1.000
_cell.length_c   1.000
_cell.angle_alpha   90.00
_cell.angle_beta   90.00
_cell.angle_gamma   90.00
#
_symmetry.space_group_name_H-M   'P 1'
#
loop_
_entity.id
_entity.type
_entity.pdbx_description
1 polymer ?
#
loop_
_entity_poly.entity_id
_entity_poly.type
_entity_poly.pdbx_seq_one_letter_code
_entity_poly.pdbx_strand_id
1 'polypeptide(L)'
;MIMILVGLCAGVALAQQKVEREFQPLTKNEVEFLGEKMGANKRLLPEFEKTIYHALAYFPELEQTHIKFKYQNIKTTLNARPTILSLLFKKKENRRYIVRINSSKRDSSIQLSKVSYNAQIGVLAHEFSHFIDYSEKGIWGILKRLASYTNKKSKARFEKEIDQMTIERGLGWQLHDWAHTVLYDSNASKKYKKLKREIYLTPGKIRDYLASFTPEVQPEFVAQRF
;
A
#
# COMPACT_ATOMS: atom_id res chain seq x y z
N MET A 1 -39.30 26.69 -31.15
CA MET A 1 -39.67 26.75 -29.71
C MET A 1 -40.42 25.45 -29.43
N ILE A 2 -39.93 24.42 -28.74
CA ILE A 2 -38.90 24.27 -27.71
C ILE A 2 -38.28 22.86 -27.88
N MET A 3 -36.94 22.78 -27.83
CA MET A 3 -36.24 21.53 -27.51
C MET A 3 -36.54 21.16 -26.06
N ILE A 4 -36.99 19.94 -25.78
CA ILE A 4 -36.86 19.36 -24.44
C ILE A 4 -35.96 18.15 -24.56
N LEU A 5 -34.65 18.41 -24.39
CA LEU A 5 -33.68 17.44 -23.95
C LEU A 5 -34.08 17.05 -22.51
N VAL A 6 -34.70 15.90 -22.33
CA VAL A 6 -34.76 15.28 -21.00
C VAL A 6 -33.55 14.38 -20.90
N GLY A 7 -32.46 14.93 -20.34
CA GLY A 7 -31.32 14.13 -19.93
C GLY A 7 -31.77 13.14 -18.87
N LEU A 8 -31.68 11.84 -19.18
CA LEU A 8 -31.64 10.80 -18.15
C LEU A 8 -30.33 10.98 -17.39
N CYS A 9 -30.38 11.77 -16.31
CA CYS A 9 -29.43 11.62 -15.21
C CYS A 9 -29.73 10.25 -14.58
N ALA A 10 -29.09 9.20 -15.09
CA ALA A 10 -28.96 7.94 -14.37
C ALA A 10 -28.17 8.25 -13.10
N GLY A 11 -28.88 8.47 -11.99
CA GLY A 11 -28.28 8.54 -10.67
C GLY A 11 -27.54 7.23 -10.43
N VAL A 12 -26.22 7.29 -10.46
CA VAL A 12 -25.39 6.22 -9.91
C VAL A 12 -25.61 6.28 -8.41
N ALA A 13 -26.36 5.32 -7.87
CA ALA A 13 -26.43 5.13 -6.42
C ALA A 13 -25.00 4.83 -5.94
N LEU A 14 -24.38 5.80 -5.26
CA LEU A 14 -23.09 5.64 -4.60
C LEU A 14 -23.27 4.63 -3.46
N ALA A 15 -23.05 3.35 -3.74
CA ALA A 15 -22.95 2.34 -2.70
C ALA A 15 -21.68 2.62 -1.90
N GLN A 16 -21.86 3.15 -0.70
CA GLN A 16 -20.79 3.35 0.25
C GLN A 16 -20.10 2.01 0.54
N GLN A 17 -18.90 1.78 -0.02
CA GLN A 17 -18.17 0.55 0.24
C GLN A 17 -17.71 0.54 1.71
N LYS A 18 -18.26 -0.38 2.51
CA LYS A 18 -17.85 -0.56 3.90
C LYS A 18 -16.39 -0.99 3.95
N VAL A 19 -15.54 -0.24 4.64
CA VAL A 19 -14.14 -0.61 4.90
C VAL A 19 -14.11 -1.94 5.64
N GLU A 20 -13.55 -2.97 5.02
CA GLU A 20 -13.52 -4.34 5.55
C GLU A 20 -12.38 -4.52 6.56
N ARG A 21 -12.72 -5.04 7.75
CA ARG A 21 -11.79 -5.20 8.87
C ARG A 21 -10.77 -6.32 8.63
N GLU A 22 -11.23 -7.45 8.10
CA GLU A 22 -10.44 -8.66 7.92
C GLU A 22 -10.72 -9.22 6.54
N PHE A 23 -9.66 -9.36 5.73
CA PHE A 23 -9.75 -10.02 4.44
C PHE A 23 -9.55 -11.51 4.54
N GLN A 24 -10.35 -12.24 3.77
CA GLN A 24 -10.08 -13.65 3.48
C GLN A 24 -9.07 -13.78 2.34
N PRO A 25 -8.27 -14.86 2.32
CA PRO A 25 -7.40 -15.15 1.19
C PRO A 25 -8.18 -15.30 -0.11
N LEU A 26 -7.68 -14.68 -1.18
CA LEU A 26 -8.25 -14.83 -2.52
C LEU A 26 -8.40 -16.32 -2.90
N THR A 27 -9.54 -16.62 -3.51
CA THR A 27 -9.83 -17.86 -4.22
C THR A 27 -8.94 -18.00 -5.45
N LYS A 28 -8.92 -19.19 -6.05
CA LYS A 28 -8.16 -19.45 -7.27
C LYS A 28 -8.63 -18.56 -8.43
N ASN A 29 -9.94 -18.45 -8.63
CA ASN A 29 -10.53 -17.67 -9.73
C ASN A 29 -10.23 -16.18 -9.59
N GLU A 30 -10.28 -15.63 -8.36
CA GLU A 30 -9.91 -14.23 -8.13
C GLU A 30 -8.43 -13.96 -8.40
N VAL A 31 -7.54 -14.90 -8.08
CA VAL A 31 -6.11 -14.80 -8.42
C VAL A 31 -5.90 -14.84 -9.93
N GLU A 32 -6.58 -15.75 -10.63
CA GLU A 32 -6.52 -15.84 -12.10
C GLU A 32 -7.01 -14.54 -12.75
N PHE A 33 -8.18 -14.05 -12.34
CA PHE A 33 -8.74 -12.79 -12.83
C PHE A 33 -7.79 -11.60 -12.60
N LEU A 34 -7.28 -11.43 -11.38
CA LEU A 34 -6.34 -10.35 -11.05
C LEU A 34 -4.99 -10.55 -11.76
N GLY A 35 -4.59 -11.79 -12.00
CA GLY A 35 -3.42 -12.14 -12.78
C GLY A 35 -3.53 -11.70 -14.23
N GLU A 36 -4.68 -11.91 -14.87
CA GLU A 36 -4.95 -11.43 -16.22
C GLU A 36 -4.98 -9.89 -16.28
N LYS A 37 -5.68 -9.27 -15.33
CA LYS A 37 -5.83 -7.80 -15.30
C LYS A 37 -4.52 -7.08 -14.97
N MET A 38 -3.77 -7.58 -13.98
CA MET A 38 -2.67 -6.85 -13.36
C MET A 38 -1.33 -7.58 -13.38
N GLY A 39 -1.25 -8.82 -13.85
CA GLY A 39 -0.01 -9.60 -13.89
C GLY A 39 0.99 -9.08 -14.92
N ALA A 40 0.51 -8.39 -15.96
CA ALA A 40 1.38 -7.76 -16.95
C ALA A 40 2.41 -6.84 -16.28
N ASN A 41 3.69 -7.06 -16.59
CA ASN A 41 4.85 -6.35 -16.04
C ASN A 41 5.20 -6.63 -14.56
N LYS A 42 4.60 -7.65 -13.94
CA LYS A 42 4.89 -8.03 -12.56
C LYS A 42 5.74 -9.29 -12.53
N ARG A 43 6.74 -9.30 -11.65
CA ARG A 43 7.48 -10.51 -11.32
C ARG A 43 7.28 -10.80 -9.85
N LEU A 44 6.38 -11.73 -9.56
CA LEU A 44 5.94 -12.07 -8.21
C LEU A 44 6.86 -13.09 -7.54
N LEU A 45 6.68 -13.23 -6.23
CA LEU A 45 7.13 -14.40 -5.47
C LEU A 45 5.88 -15.26 -5.21
N PRO A 46 5.84 -16.54 -5.63
CA PRO A 46 4.61 -17.35 -5.57
C PRO A 46 3.97 -17.41 -4.19
N GLU A 47 4.78 -17.48 -3.12
CA GLU A 47 4.32 -17.50 -1.72
C GLU A 47 3.45 -16.29 -1.34
N PHE A 48 3.66 -15.14 -1.99
CA PHE A 48 2.96 -13.88 -1.68
C PHE A 48 1.97 -13.47 -2.78
N GLU A 49 1.75 -14.32 -3.79
CA GLU A 49 0.91 -13.99 -4.96
C GLU A 49 -0.47 -13.47 -4.55
N LYS A 50 -1.18 -14.21 -3.70
CA LYS A 50 -2.51 -13.82 -3.21
C LYS A 50 -2.50 -12.46 -2.51
N THR A 51 -1.55 -12.21 -1.63
CA THR A 51 -1.46 -10.93 -0.90
C THR A 51 -1.06 -9.79 -1.81
N ILE A 52 -0.21 -10.04 -2.81
CA ILE A 52 0.23 -9.02 -3.76
C ILE A 52 -0.94 -8.61 -4.66
N TYR A 53 -1.66 -9.56 -5.24
CA TYR A 53 -2.82 -9.24 -6.07
C TYR A 53 -3.93 -8.58 -5.27
N HIS A 54 -4.21 -9.06 -4.06
CA HIS A 54 -5.22 -8.44 -3.19
C HIS A 54 -4.83 -7.00 -2.84
N ALA A 55 -3.58 -6.72 -2.49
CA ALA A 55 -3.15 -5.35 -2.27
C ALA A 55 -3.22 -4.52 -3.57
N LEU A 56 -2.77 -5.05 -4.70
CA LEU A 56 -2.76 -4.37 -5.99
C LEU A 56 -4.16 -3.99 -6.50
N ALA A 57 -5.19 -4.77 -6.18
CA ALA A 57 -6.57 -4.46 -6.51
C ALA A 57 -7.04 -3.05 -6.09
N TYR A 58 -6.44 -2.49 -5.03
CA TYR A 58 -6.73 -1.15 -4.52
C TYR A 58 -5.87 -0.05 -5.17
N PHE A 59 -5.03 -0.42 -6.14
CA PHE A 59 -4.12 0.48 -6.87
C PHE A 59 -4.20 0.22 -8.38
N PRO A 60 -5.38 0.43 -9.02
CA PRO A 60 -5.54 0.22 -10.46
C PRO A 60 -4.54 1.04 -11.31
N GLU A 61 -4.03 2.16 -10.79
CA GLU A 61 -3.01 2.98 -11.43
C GLU A 61 -1.67 2.24 -11.62
N LEU A 62 -1.45 1.14 -10.88
CA LEU A 62 -0.28 0.29 -10.99
C LEU A 62 -0.44 -0.87 -11.99
N GLU A 63 -1.56 -0.95 -12.72
CA GLU A 63 -1.86 -2.02 -13.69
C GLU A 63 -0.76 -2.17 -14.76
N GLN A 64 -0.23 -1.08 -15.30
CA GLN A 64 0.83 -1.13 -16.31
C GLN A 64 2.24 -0.91 -15.72
N THR A 65 2.34 -0.75 -14.39
CA THR A 65 3.60 -0.46 -13.71
C THR A 65 4.48 -1.71 -13.57
N HIS A 66 5.78 -1.56 -13.84
CA HIS A 66 6.75 -2.64 -13.68
C HIS A 66 7.16 -2.81 -12.22
N ILE A 67 6.76 -3.93 -11.60
CA ILE A 67 7.06 -4.22 -10.18
C ILE A 67 7.70 -5.60 -10.08
N LYS A 68 8.93 -5.65 -9.54
CA LYS A 68 9.65 -6.90 -9.28
C LYS A 68 9.75 -7.17 -7.79
N PHE A 69 9.22 -8.30 -7.36
CA PHE A 69 9.37 -8.84 -6.01
C PHE A 69 10.59 -9.77 -6.00
N LYS A 70 11.42 -9.67 -4.97
CA LYS A 70 12.56 -10.58 -4.78
C LYS A 70 12.95 -10.73 -3.31
N TYR A 71 13.52 -11.88 -2.99
CA TYR A 71 14.20 -12.07 -1.72
C TYR A 71 15.52 -11.30 -1.68
N GLN A 72 15.83 -10.70 -0.54
CA GLN A 72 17.12 -10.07 -0.27
C GLN A 72 17.41 -10.05 1.23
N ASN A 73 18.67 -10.22 1.65
CA ASN A 73 19.05 -10.05 3.06
C ASN A 73 19.05 -8.55 3.41
N ILE A 74 18.01 -8.10 4.12
CA ILE A 74 17.80 -6.71 4.53
C ILE A 74 17.48 -6.66 6.03
N LYS A 75 17.60 -5.47 6.64
CA LYS A 75 17.31 -5.30 8.08
C LYS A 75 15.82 -5.14 8.38
N THR A 76 15.03 -4.65 7.42
CA THR A 76 13.57 -4.49 7.53
C THR A 76 12.85 -5.71 6.98
N THR A 77 11.58 -5.91 7.33
CA THR A 77 10.73 -6.99 6.77
C THR A 77 10.61 -6.91 5.27
N LEU A 78 10.34 -5.71 4.80
CA LEU A 78 10.17 -5.36 3.40
C LEU A 78 10.74 -3.95 3.22
N ASN A 79 11.24 -3.66 2.03
CA ASN A 79 11.32 -2.28 1.54
C ASN A 79 11.07 -2.28 0.05
N ALA A 80 10.33 -1.28 -0.42
CA ALA A 80 10.34 -0.96 -1.82
C ALA A 80 11.39 0.10 -2.12
N ARG A 81 12.04 -0.04 -3.27
CA ARG A 81 12.85 1.03 -3.82
C ARG A 81 12.45 1.28 -5.26
N PRO A 82 12.22 2.54 -5.64
CA PRO A 82 12.37 2.88 -7.03
C PRO A 82 13.77 2.52 -7.50
N THR A 83 13.91 2.09 -8.75
CA THR A 83 15.23 2.19 -9.37
C THR A 83 15.51 3.69 -9.52
N ILE A 84 16.42 4.26 -8.73
CA ILE A 84 16.62 5.72 -8.62
C ILE A 84 16.78 6.37 -10.01
N LEU A 85 17.51 5.70 -10.90
CA LEU A 85 17.66 6.12 -12.30
C LEU A 85 16.31 6.17 -13.05
N SER A 86 15.43 5.23 -12.79
CA SER A 86 14.10 5.21 -13.40
C SER A 86 13.19 6.33 -12.88
N LEU A 87 13.30 6.75 -11.63
CA LEU A 87 12.48 7.85 -11.12
C LEU A 87 12.90 9.21 -11.67
N LEU A 88 14.20 9.41 -11.84
CA LEU A 88 14.78 10.69 -12.24
C LEU A 88 14.88 10.86 -13.75
N PHE A 89 15.08 9.77 -14.50
CA PHE A 89 15.38 9.84 -15.94
C PHE A 89 14.34 9.20 -16.85
N LYS A 90 13.33 8.49 -16.32
CA LYS A 90 12.25 7.94 -17.14
C LYS A 90 10.95 8.72 -16.96
N LYS A 91 10.16 8.79 -18.04
CA LYS A 91 8.77 9.25 -17.98
C LYS A 91 7.99 8.45 -16.94
N LYS A 92 6.94 9.06 -16.39
CA LYS A 92 6.14 8.48 -15.30
C LYS A 92 5.68 7.06 -15.64
N GLU A 93 5.21 6.82 -16.86
CA GLU A 93 4.74 5.51 -17.33
C GLU A 93 5.82 4.42 -17.43
N ASN A 94 7.10 4.80 -17.45
CA ASN A 94 8.23 3.88 -17.61
C ASN A 94 8.94 3.56 -16.29
N ARG A 95 8.34 3.96 -15.17
CA ARG A 95 8.93 3.78 -13.83
C ARG A 95 8.91 2.32 -13.39
N ARG A 96 10.04 1.86 -12.84
CA ARG A 96 10.23 0.48 -12.41
C ARG A 96 10.56 0.41 -10.92
N TYR A 97 9.83 -0.43 -10.21
CA TYR A 97 9.95 -0.61 -8.77
C TYR A 97 10.43 -2.02 -8.42
N ILE A 98 11.21 -2.11 -7.34
CA ILE A 98 11.65 -3.38 -6.79
C ILE A 98 11.21 -3.44 -5.32
N VAL A 99 10.40 -4.44 -5.01
CA VAL A 99 10.02 -4.79 -3.65
C VAL A 99 10.95 -5.90 -3.16
N ARG A 100 11.67 -5.64 -2.08
CA ARG A 100 12.61 -6.59 -1.48
C ARG A 100 11.99 -7.13 -0.21
N ILE A 101 11.78 -8.44 -0.17
CA ILE A 101 11.27 -9.16 1.01
C ILE A 101 12.47 -9.80 1.71
N ASN A 102 12.54 -9.63 3.03
CA ASN A 102 13.66 -10.12 3.81
C ASN A 102 13.72 -11.65 3.80
N SER A 103 14.86 -12.21 3.41
CA SER A 103 15.13 -13.64 3.49
C SER A 103 15.88 -14.06 4.76
N SER A 104 16.27 -13.12 5.64
CA SER A 104 17.01 -13.47 6.85
C SER A 104 16.11 -14.16 7.87
N LYS A 105 16.53 -15.33 8.38
CA LYS A 105 15.84 -16.04 9.47
C LYS A 105 16.20 -15.54 10.87
N ARG A 106 16.67 -14.29 11.01
CA ARG A 106 17.07 -13.74 12.32
C ARG A 106 15.83 -13.60 13.22
N ASP A 107 15.93 -14.04 14.47
CA ASP A 107 14.81 -14.01 15.43
C ASP A 107 14.27 -12.60 15.70
N SER A 108 15.14 -11.59 15.61
CA SER A 108 14.78 -10.18 15.77
C SER A 108 14.15 -9.54 14.54
N SER A 109 14.04 -10.27 13.42
CA SER A 109 13.46 -9.77 12.18
C SER A 109 12.06 -10.35 11.98
N ILE A 110 11.10 -9.47 11.66
CA ILE A 110 9.74 -9.88 11.33
C ILE A 110 9.78 -10.43 9.90
N GLN A 111 9.47 -11.72 9.75
CA GLN A 111 9.39 -12.41 8.47
C GLN A 111 7.99 -12.22 7.89
N LEU A 112 7.88 -11.76 6.65
CA LEU A 112 6.58 -11.44 6.04
C LEU A 112 5.66 -12.68 5.99
N SER A 113 6.22 -13.86 5.72
CA SER A 113 5.48 -15.12 5.68
C SER A 113 4.88 -15.57 7.02
N LYS A 114 5.34 -14.99 8.15
CA LYS A 114 4.80 -15.26 9.49
C LYS A 114 3.79 -14.23 9.96
N VAL A 115 3.54 -13.20 9.15
CA VAL A 115 2.58 -12.13 9.42
C VAL A 115 1.20 -12.57 8.90
N SER A 116 0.11 -12.14 9.54
CA SER A 116 -1.24 -12.48 9.08
C SER A 116 -1.51 -11.97 7.66
N TYR A 117 -2.42 -12.63 6.94
CA TYR A 117 -2.80 -12.24 5.58
C TYR A 117 -3.18 -10.75 5.48
N ASN A 118 -3.96 -10.26 6.45
CA ASN A 118 -4.39 -8.86 6.54
C ASN A 118 -3.20 -7.90 6.70
N ALA A 119 -2.26 -8.21 7.60
CA ALA A 119 -1.09 -7.38 7.84
C ALA A 119 -0.07 -7.44 6.68
N GLN A 120 0.02 -8.56 5.96
CA GLN A 120 0.80 -8.63 4.72
C GLN A 120 0.25 -7.69 3.65
N ILE A 121 -1.08 -7.65 3.46
CA ILE A 121 -1.74 -6.69 2.58
C ILE A 121 -1.43 -5.26 3.04
N GLY A 122 -1.52 -4.97 4.35
CA GLY A 122 -1.27 -3.63 4.89
C GLY A 122 0.13 -3.10 4.61
N VAL A 123 1.17 -3.91 4.81
CA VAL A 123 2.55 -3.49 4.51
C VAL A 123 2.81 -3.37 3.01
N LEU A 124 2.19 -4.21 2.17
CA LEU A 124 2.28 -4.08 0.73
C LEU A 124 1.59 -2.81 0.23
N ALA A 125 0.41 -2.52 0.77
CA ALA A 125 -0.37 -1.32 0.48
C ALA A 125 0.38 -0.04 0.83
N HIS A 126 1.05 0.00 1.99
CA HIS A 126 1.95 1.11 2.36
C HIS A 126 2.99 1.38 1.26
N GLU A 127 3.58 0.33 0.72
CA GLU A 127 4.64 0.43 -0.27
C GLU A 127 4.10 0.79 -1.66
N PHE A 128 2.88 0.37 -1.98
CA PHE A 128 2.17 0.81 -3.19
C PHE A 128 1.74 2.27 -3.09
N SER A 129 1.32 2.75 -1.91
CA SER A 129 1.07 4.18 -1.65
C SER A 129 2.33 5.02 -1.88
N HIS A 130 3.51 4.52 -1.53
CA HIS A 130 4.77 5.15 -1.94
C HIS A 130 4.92 5.23 -3.47
N PHE A 131 4.54 4.18 -4.22
CA PHE A 131 4.63 4.20 -5.68
C PHE A 131 3.72 5.25 -6.29
N ILE A 132 2.48 5.36 -5.79
CA ILE A 132 1.55 6.41 -6.20
C ILE A 132 2.12 7.79 -5.89
N ASP A 133 2.57 8.03 -4.64
CA ASP A 133 3.15 9.33 -4.22
C ASP A 133 4.29 9.77 -5.14
N TYR A 134 5.17 8.84 -5.51
CA TYR A 134 6.24 9.10 -6.47
C TYR A 134 5.69 9.39 -7.86
N SER A 135 4.74 8.59 -8.36
CA SER A 135 4.17 8.69 -9.71
C SER A 135 3.55 10.07 -10.00
N GLU A 136 2.95 10.70 -9.00
CA GLU A 136 2.34 12.01 -9.13
C GLU A 136 3.38 13.13 -9.17
N LYS A 137 4.59 12.90 -8.65
CA LYS A 137 5.62 13.92 -8.46
C LYS A 137 6.59 14.06 -9.64
N GLY A 138 6.92 15.31 -9.93
CA GLY A 138 8.08 15.68 -10.75
C GLY A 138 9.41 15.49 -10.00
N ILE A 139 10.51 15.78 -10.68
CA ILE A 139 11.88 15.56 -10.18
C ILE A 139 12.12 16.22 -8.82
N TRP A 140 11.73 17.49 -8.66
CA TRP A 140 11.87 18.23 -7.39
C TRP A 140 11.07 17.62 -6.24
N GLY A 141 9.87 17.11 -6.52
CA GLY A 141 9.05 16.41 -5.52
C GLY A 141 9.72 15.13 -5.06
N ILE A 142 10.29 14.36 -5.98
CA ILE A 142 11.05 13.14 -5.66
C ILE A 142 12.30 13.45 -4.84
N LEU A 143 13.07 14.47 -5.23
CA LEU A 143 14.24 14.91 -4.47
C LEU A 143 13.87 15.36 -3.06
N LYS A 144 12.75 16.07 -2.89
CA LYS A 144 12.22 16.44 -1.57
C LYS A 144 11.87 15.21 -0.73
N ARG A 145 11.25 14.18 -1.32
CA ARG A 145 10.98 12.90 -0.61
C ARG A 145 12.28 12.21 -0.20
N LEU A 146 13.26 12.12 -1.08
CA LEU A 146 14.57 11.55 -0.76
C LEU A 146 15.28 12.33 0.35
N ALA A 147 15.28 13.66 0.28
CA ALA A 147 15.84 14.53 1.31
C ALA A 147 15.12 14.38 2.66
N SER A 148 13.82 14.05 2.67
CA SER A 148 13.07 13.85 3.92
C SER A 148 13.64 12.73 4.79
N TYR A 149 14.36 11.76 4.21
CA TYR A 149 14.98 10.65 4.95
C TYR A 149 16.23 11.05 5.74
N THR A 150 16.79 12.24 5.51
CA THR A 150 18.00 12.72 6.23
C THR A 150 17.69 13.24 7.64
N ASN A 151 16.45 13.67 7.89
CA ASN A 151 15.99 14.15 9.19
C ASN A 151 14.80 13.30 9.69
N LYS A 152 14.88 12.90 10.96
CA LYS A 152 13.85 12.07 11.61
C LYS A 152 12.45 12.70 11.57
N LYS A 153 12.32 14.01 11.77
CA LYS A 153 11.03 14.73 11.77
C LYS A 153 10.41 14.75 10.38
N SER A 154 11.21 15.04 9.35
CA SER A 154 10.72 15.03 7.96
C SER A 154 10.39 13.63 7.50
N LYS A 155 11.18 12.62 7.90
CA LYS A 155 10.89 11.22 7.64
C LYS A 155 9.58 10.80 8.30
N ALA A 156 9.38 11.13 9.57
CA ALA A 156 8.14 10.82 10.29
C ALA A 156 6.93 11.45 9.63
N ARG A 157 7.04 12.70 9.17
CA ARG A 157 5.96 13.36 8.43
C ARG A 157 5.66 12.63 7.12
N PHE A 158 6.70 12.30 6.34
CA PHE A 158 6.49 11.60 5.07
C PHE A 158 5.87 10.22 5.25
N GLU A 159 6.39 9.40 6.16
CA GLU A 159 5.85 8.04 6.36
C GLU A 159 4.42 8.07 6.89
N LYS A 160 4.04 9.07 7.72
CA LYS A 160 2.65 9.27 8.16
C LYS A 160 1.71 9.75 7.06
N GLU A 161 2.19 10.59 6.13
CA GLU A 161 1.42 10.94 4.92
C GLU A 161 1.14 9.69 4.07
N ILE A 162 2.10 8.76 3.98
CA ILE A 162 1.92 7.49 3.26
C ILE A 162 0.97 6.55 4.00
N ASP A 163 1.04 6.49 5.33
CA ASP A 163 0.06 5.76 6.14
C ASP A 163 -1.36 6.31 5.89
N GLN A 164 -1.54 7.63 5.85
CA GLN A 164 -2.82 8.28 5.51
C GLN A 164 -3.30 7.92 4.10
N MET A 165 -2.44 8.04 3.08
CA MET A 165 -2.77 7.65 1.70
C MET A 165 -3.22 6.18 1.58
N THR A 166 -2.74 5.31 2.47
CA THR A 166 -3.12 3.89 2.52
C THR A 166 -4.49 3.71 3.18
N ILE A 167 -4.76 4.49 4.24
CA ILE A 167 -6.08 4.51 4.91
C ILE A 167 -7.15 5.07 3.96
N GLU A 168 -6.85 6.16 3.26
CA GLU A 168 -7.69 6.79 2.25
C GLU A 168 -7.96 5.91 1.02
N ARG A 169 -7.24 4.77 0.90
CA ARG A 169 -7.48 3.71 -0.10
C ARG A 169 -8.27 2.52 0.43
N GLY A 170 -8.77 2.61 1.67
CA GLY A 170 -9.66 1.59 2.24
C GLY A 170 -8.89 0.45 2.89
N LEU A 171 -7.56 0.56 3.01
CA LEU A 171 -6.67 -0.47 3.55
C LEU A 171 -6.19 -0.13 4.98
N GLY A 172 -6.94 0.72 5.68
CA GLY A 172 -6.57 1.19 7.01
C GLY A 172 -6.59 0.08 8.07
N TRP A 173 -7.51 -0.88 8.01
CA TRP A 173 -7.54 -2.00 8.95
C TRP A 173 -6.38 -2.98 8.73
N GLN A 174 -5.99 -3.18 7.47
CA GLN A 174 -4.84 -4.00 7.09
C GLN A 174 -3.54 -3.33 7.55
N LEU A 175 -3.43 -2.01 7.36
CA LEU A 175 -2.32 -1.21 7.88
C LEU A 175 -2.29 -1.22 9.41
N HIS A 176 -3.44 -1.16 10.07
CA HIS A 176 -3.57 -1.30 11.52
C HIS A 176 -2.99 -2.63 11.99
N ASP A 177 -3.35 -3.75 11.38
CA ASP A 177 -2.86 -5.06 11.76
C ASP A 177 -1.36 -5.19 11.56
N TRP A 178 -0.83 -4.61 10.49
CA TRP A 178 0.62 -4.53 10.29
C TRP A 178 1.30 -3.75 11.42
N ALA A 179 0.81 -2.56 11.73
CA ALA A 179 1.35 -1.73 12.81
C ALA A 179 1.24 -2.44 14.18
N HIS A 180 0.16 -3.19 14.41
CA HIS A 180 -0.04 -3.98 15.62
C HIS A 180 0.99 -5.10 15.73
N THR A 181 1.14 -5.91 14.67
CA THR A 181 2.14 -6.98 14.62
C THR A 181 3.55 -6.44 14.86
N VAL A 182 3.91 -5.31 14.25
CA VAL A 182 5.23 -4.70 14.43
C VAL A 182 5.46 -4.27 15.88
N LEU A 183 4.49 -3.61 16.51
CA LEU A 183 4.68 -2.99 17.82
C LEU A 183 4.45 -3.94 18.99
N TYR A 184 3.54 -4.90 18.84
CA TYR A 184 3.07 -5.72 19.96
C TYR A 184 3.45 -7.18 19.75
N ASP A 185 3.08 -7.79 18.63
CA ASP A 185 3.16 -9.26 18.46
C ASP A 185 4.54 -9.77 18.05
N SER A 186 5.41 -8.91 17.53
CA SER A 186 6.74 -9.31 17.08
C SER A 186 7.82 -9.34 18.18
N ASN A 187 8.84 -10.16 17.96
CA ASN A 187 10.09 -10.20 18.74
C ASN A 187 11.09 -9.09 18.35
N ALA A 188 10.64 -8.05 17.62
CA ALA A 188 11.51 -6.95 17.24
C ALA A 188 12.02 -6.17 18.47
N SER A 189 13.27 -5.70 18.41
CA SER A 189 13.90 -5.01 19.55
C SER A 189 13.11 -3.79 20.05
N LYS A 190 13.20 -3.49 21.36
CA LYS A 190 12.59 -2.30 21.96
C LYS A 190 12.99 -1.01 21.23
N LYS A 191 14.26 -0.89 20.81
CA LYS A 191 14.77 0.24 20.02
C LYS A 191 14.07 0.35 18.66
N TYR A 192 13.88 -0.76 17.97
CA TYR A 192 13.16 -0.81 16.69
C TYR A 192 11.70 -0.40 16.85
N LYS A 193 11.00 -0.96 17.83
CA LYS A 193 9.60 -0.61 18.15
C LYS A 193 9.44 0.87 18.53
N LYS A 194 10.38 1.43 19.31
CA LYS A 194 10.40 2.87 19.63
C LYS A 194 10.54 3.72 18.38
N LEU A 195 11.48 3.40 17.50
CA LEU A 195 11.65 4.12 16.23
C LEU A 195 10.38 4.04 15.37
N LYS A 196 9.75 2.86 15.27
CA LYS A 196 8.52 2.66 14.50
C LYS A 196 7.38 3.54 15.02
N ARG A 197 7.17 3.64 16.34
CA ARG A 197 6.16 4.55 16.93
C ARG A 197 6.36 6.02 16.61
N GLU A 198 7.61 6.45 16.43
CA GLU A 198 7.90 7.86 16.15
C GLU A 198 7.70 8.20 14.67
N ILE A 199 8.06 7.26 13.79
CA ILE A 199 8.07 7.45 12.34
C ILE A 199 6.70 7.19 11.70
N TYR A 200 5.95 6.19 12.15
CA TYR A 200 4.69 5.75 11.54
C TYR A 200 3.48 6.11 12.42
N LEU A 201 2.27 6.03 11.88
CA LEU A 201 1.06 6.01 12.68
C LEU A 201 1.03 4.75 13.57
N THR A 202 0.59 4.91 14.81
CA THR A 202 0.37 3.78 15.73
C THR A 202 -0.99 3.15 15.45
N PRO A 203 -1.23 1.88 15.86
CA PRO A 203 -2.55 1.24 15.72
C PRO A 203 -3.70 2.09 16.28
N GLY A 204 -3.49 2.70 17.45
CA GLY A 204 -4.46 3.63 18.03
C GLY A 204 -4.75 4.83 17.13
N LYS A 205 -3.72 5.46 16.54
CA LYS A 205 -3.91 6.59 15.62
C LYS A 205 -4.59 6.19 14.32
N ILE A 206 -4.26 5.02 13.77
CA ILE A 206 -4.94 4.49 12.58
C ILE A 206 -6.43 4.28 12.88
N ARG A 207 -6.76 3.73 14.05
CA ARG A 207 -8.16 3.59 14.49
C ARG A 207 -8.86 4.94 14.67
N ASP A 208 -8.18 5.94 15.23
CA ASP A 208 -8.72 7.31 15.32
C ASP A 208 -9.06 7.86 13.92
N TYR A 209 -8.16 7.68 12.93
CA TYR A 209 -8.44 8.05 11.54
C TYR A 209 -9.64 7.30 10.97
N LEU A 210 -9.67 5.97 11.13
CA LEU A 210 -10.77 5.14 10.64
C LEU A 210 -12.12 5.55 11.23
N ALA A 211 -12.16 5.93 12.51
CA ALA A 211 -13.37 6.44 13.17
C ALA A 211 -13.78 7.85 12.70
N SER A 212 -12.84 8.62 12.13
CA SER A 212 -13.11 9.97 11.61
C SER A 212 -13.71 9.99 10.20
N PHE A 213 -13.66 8.87 9.47
CA PHE A 213 -14.40 8.73 8.20
C PHE A 213 -15.89 8.55 8.54
N THR A 214 -16.65 9.64 8.51
CA THR A 214 -18.12 9.60 8.59
C THR A 214 -18.69 8.86 7.37
N PRO A 215 -19.91 8.30 7.47
CA PRO A 215 -20.51 7.55 6.37
C PRO A 215 -20.68 8.35 5.06
N GLU A 216 -20.79 9.68 5.16
CA GLU A 216 -21.12 10.56 4.03
C GLU A 216 -19.94 10.93 3.12
N VAL A 217 -18.69 10.65 3.53
CA VAL A 217 -17.49 10.94 2.72
C VAL A 217 -16.54 9.74 2.75
N GLN A 218 -16.97 8.64 2.15
CA GLN A 218 -16.05 7.58 1.77
C GLN A 218 -15.53 7.93 0.37
N PRO A 219 -14.20 8.00 0.16
CA PRO A 219 -13.66 8.07 -1.19
C PRO A 219 -14.26 6.94 -2.02
N GLU A 220 -14.48 7.19 -3.31
CA GLU A 220 -14.94 6.16 -4.25
C GLU A 220 -13.91 5.02 -4.26
N PHE A 221 -14.14 3.99 -3.46
CA PHE A 221 -13.28 2.84 -3.40
C PHE A 221 -13.60 1.99 -4.62
N VAL A 222 -12.73 2.06 -5.62
CA VAL A 222 -12.76 1.14 -6.76
C VAL A 222 -11.99 -0.13 -6.37
N ALA A 223 -12.36 -0.75 -5.25
CA ALA A 223 -12.26 -2.19 -5.19
C ALA A 223 -13.57 -2.69 -5.77
N GLN A 224 -13.67 -2.65 -7.12
CA GLN A 224 -14.66 -3.45 -7.83
C GLN A 224 -14.47 -4.86 -7.27
N ARG A 225 -15.44 -5.31 -6.49
CA ARG A 225 -15.52 -6.68 -6.01
C ARG A 225 -15.38 -7.53 -7.28
N PHE A 226 -14.24 -8.19 -7.43
CA PHE A 226 -13.98 -9.09 -8.55
C PHE A 226 -14.89 -10.31 -8.41
#